data_AF-A0A7K4N4F4-F1
#
_entry.id   AF-A0A7K4N4F4-F1
#
_cell.length_a   1.000
_cell.length_b   1.000
_cell.length_c   1.000
_cell.angle_alpha   90.00
_cell.angle_beta   90.00
_cell.angle_gamma   90.00
#
_symmetry.space_group_name_H-M   'P 1'
#
loop_
_entity.id
_entity.type
_entity.pdbx_description
1 polymer ?
#
loop_
_entity_poly.entity_id
_entity_poly.type
_entity_poly.pdbx_seq_one_letter_code
_entity_poly.pdbx_strand_id
1 'polypeptide(L)'
;MQYFQAVQQGKQRANKSQMKMFEAAGFGMLTLTTKKVNGEFQPVGEEEFTAVINSEGGDVAIIVDKDGFTKAQSKTVKEEEAISIFKKLRESGIPEYSGKEIQIWSETRPTVQNKISE
;
A
#
# COMPACT_ATOMS: atom_id res chain seq x y z
N MET A 1 -10.56 -20.50 6.23
CA MET A 1 -11.43 -19.65 5.37
C MET A 1 -11.33 -20.18 3.94
N GLN A 2 -12.42 -20.24 3.16
CA GLN A 2 -12.29 -20.66 1.75
C GLN A 2 -11.59 -19.56 0.93
N TYR A 3 -10.75 -19.93 -0.04
CA TYR A 3 -10.01 -18.97 -0.89
C TYR A 3 -10.92 -17.89 -1.49
N PHE A 4 -12.09 -18.29 -2.00
CA PHE A 4 -13.06 -17.36 -2.56
C PHE A 4 -13.53 -16.30 -1.55
N GLN A 5 -13.76 -16.69 -0.29
CA GLN A 5 -14.16 -15.75 0.77
C GLN A 5 -13.03 -14.76 1.08
N ALA A 6 -11.78 -15.24 1.14
CA ALA A 6 -10.61 -14.39 1.35
C ALA A 6 -10.46 -13.36 0.22
N VAL A 7 -10.67 -13.76 -1.03
CA VAL A 7 -10.64 -12.83 -2.18
C VAL A 7 -11.74 -11.78 -2.09
N GLN A 8 -12.98 -12.16 -1.77
CA GLN A 8 -14.09 -11.20 -1.68
C GLN A 8 -13.87 -10.16 -0.57
N GLN A 9 -13.51 -10.61 0.64
CA GLN A 9 -13.21 -9.70 1.76
C GLN A 9 -12.00 -8.82 1.45
N GLY A 10 -10.96 -9.41 0.89
CA GLY A 10 -9.76 -8.73 0.44
C GLY A 10 -10.04 -7.62 -0.57
N LYS A 11 -10.86 -7.90 -1.57
CA LYS A 11 -11.27 -6.92 -2.58
C LYS A 11 -12.02 -5.75 -1.97
N GLN A 12 -12.93 -5.99 -1.02
CA GLN A 12 -13.61 -4.91 -0.31
C GLN A 12 -12.65 -4.02 0.47
N ARG A 13 -11.67 -4.61 1.15
CA ARG A 13 -10.64 -3.87 1.90
C ARG A 13 -9.74 -3.06 0.97
N ALA A 14 -9.22 -3.68 -0.08
CA ALA A 14 -8.36 -3.03 -1.05
C ALA A 14 -9.07 -1.92 -1.84
N ASN A 15 -10.35 -2.08 -2.18
CA ASN A 15 -11.15 -1.03 -2.82
C ASN A 15 -11.28 0.23 -1.94
N LYS A 16 -11.44 0.08 -0.62
CA LYS A 16 -11.48 1.24 0.30
C LYS A 16 -10.15 2.00 0.25
N SER A 17 -9.04 1.28 0.31
CA SER A 17 -7.70 1.87 0.19
C SER A 17 -7.48 2.51 -1.19
N GLN A 18 -7.99 1.91 -2.26
CA GLN A 18 -7.93 2.45 -3.61
C GLN A 18 -8.61 3.82 -3.72
N MET A 19 -9.79 3.97 -3.11
CA MET A 19 -10.51 5.25 -3.10
C MET A 19 -9.73 6.33 -2.32
N LYS A 20 -9.17 6.00 -1.16
CA LYS A 20 -8.32 6.93 -0.39
C LYS A 20 -7.07 7.35 -1.16
N MET A 21 -6.45 6.41 -1.88
CA MET A 21 -5.32 6.71 -2.77
C MET A 21 -5.74 7.65 -3.90
N PHE A 22 -6.90 7.40 -4.51
CA PHE A 22 -7.46 8.27 -5.55
C PHE A 22 -7.73 9.70 -5.02
N GLU A 23 -8.28 9.85 -3.82
CA GLU A 23 -8.49 11.16 -3.18
C GLU A 23 -7.18 11.93 -2.95
N ALA A 24 -6.10 11.23 -2.56
CA ALA A 24 -4.81 11.86 -2.31
C ALA A 24 -4.00 12.18 -3.59
N ALA A 25 -4.04 11.29 -4.58
CA ALA A 25 -3.15 11.30 -5.74
C ALA A 25 -3.84 11.56 -7.09
N GLY A 26 -5.18 11.61 -7.13
CA GLY A 26 -5.96 11.64 -8.38
C GLY A 26 -5.91 10.31 -9.16
N PHE A 27 -5.27 9.28 -8.61
CA PHE A 27 -5.17 7.94 -9.16
C PHE A 27 -4.92 6.93 -8.05
N GLY A 28 -5.61 5.78 -8.08
CA GLY A 28 -5.34 4.65 -7.19
C GLY A 28 -5.46 3.33 -7.94
N MET A 29 -4.38 2.56 -8.02
CA MET A 29 -4.40 1.20 -8.53
C MET A 29 -4.58 0.22 -7.37
N LEU A 30 -5.58 -0.66 -7.47
CA LEU A 30 -5.76 -1.77 -6.55
C LEU A 30 -4.64 -2.81 -6.76
N THR A 31 -4.05 -3.30 -5.68
CA THR A 31 -2.94 -4.27 -5.74
C THR A 31 -3.35 -5.65 -5.20
N LEU A 32 -2.89 -6.05 -4.01
CA LEU A 32 -3.22 -7.35 -3.44
C LEU A 32 -4.60 -7.33 -2.80
N THR A 33 -5.32 -8.44 -2.98
CA THR A 33 -6.56 -8.72 -2.25
C THR A 33 -6.36 -9.84 -1.23
N THR A 34 -5.38 -10.71 -1.45
CA THR A 34 -5.03 -11.79 -0.53
C THR A 34 -3.55 -11.79 -0.25
N LYS A 35 -3.19 -12.35 0.90
CA LYS A 35 -1.84 -12.64 1.32
C LYS A 35 -1.74 -14.11 1.71
N LYS A 36 -0.56 -14.69 1.56
CA LYS A 36 -0.30 -16.07 1.97
C LYS A 36 0.49 -16.05 3.26
N VAL A 37 -0.11 -16.54 4.35
CA VAL A 37 0.51 -16.61 5.67
C VAL A 37 0.48 -18.07 6.11
N ASN A 38 1.64 -18.64 6.44
CA ASN A 38 1.79 -20.04 6.84
C ASN A 38 1.17 -21.05 5.85
N GLY A 39 1.25 -20.77 4.55
CA GLY A 39 0.69 -21.63 3.51
C GLY A 39 -0.79 -21.38 3.19
N GLU A 40 -1.51 -20.62 4.02
CA GLU A 40 -2.95 -20.35 3.85
C GLU A 40 -3.20 -18.98 3.25
N PHE A 41 -4.22 -18.90 2.38
CA PHE A 41 -4.68 -17.62 1.83
C PHE A 41 -5.59 -16.92 2.83
N GLN A 42 -5.23 -15.69 3.14
CA GLN A 42 -5.98 -14.78 3.99
C GLN A 42 -6.25 -13.48 3.21
N PRO A 43 -7.35 -12.77 3.48
CA PRO A 43 -7.53 -11.43 2.94
C PRO A 43 -6.42 -10.50 3.45
N VAL A 44 -6.07 -9.49 2.65
CA VAL A 44 -5.26 -8.35 3.15
C VAL A 44 -5.91 -7.74 4.39
N GLY A 45 -5.11 -7.20 5.31
CA GLY A 45 -5.56 -6.69 6.60
C GLY A 45 -6.51 -5.49 6.51
N GLU A 46 -7.24 -5.25 7.59
CA GLU A 46 -8.20 -4.13 7.67
C GLU A 46 -7.48 -2.80 7.89
N GLU A 47 -6.42 -2.84 8.69
CA GLU A 47 -5.59 -1.70 9.06
C GLU A 47 -4.96 -1.07 7.81
N GLU A 48 -4.83 0.26 7.81
CA GLU A 48 -4.24 1.00 6.71
C GLU A 48 -3.05 1.79 7.21
N PHE A 49 -1.92 1.61 6.53
CA PHE A 49 -0.72 2.41 6.72
C PHE A 49 -0.26 2.92 5.36
N THR A 50 0.47 4.03 5.34
CA THR A 50 1.06 4.57 4.13
C THR A 50 2.59 4.49 4.15
N ALA A 51 3.18 4.26 2.98
CA ALA A 51 4.63 4.20 2.77
C ALA A 51 4.98 4.73 1.37
N VAL A 52 6.27 4.93 1.12
CA VAL A 52 6.81 5.21 -0.20
C VAL A 52 7.85 4.15 -0.53
N ILE A 53 7.85 3.67 -1.77
CA ILE A 53 8.90 2.78 -2.30
C ILE A 53 9.50 3.34 -3.58
N ASN A 54 10.71 2.90 -3.89
CA ASN A 54 11.28 3.05 -5.22
C ASN A 54 10.67 2.04 -6.19
N SER A 55 10.55 2.46 -7.44
CA SER A 55 10.21 1.65 -8.59
C SER A 55 11.07 2.02 -9.79
N GLU A 56 11.08 1.15 -10.80
CA GLU A 56 11.66 1.51 -12.09
C GLU A 56 10.95 2.77 -12.62
N GLY A 57 11.74 3.82 -12.85
CA GLY A 57 11.25 5.10 -13.39
C GLY A 57 10.75 6.11 -12.36
N GLY A 58 10.84 5.84 -11.04
CA GLY A 58 10.49 6.80 -9.99
C GLY A 58 9.94 6.14 -8.73
N ASP A 59 9.26 6.94 -7.91
CA ASP A 59 8.72 6.50 -6.62
C ASP A 59 7.21 6.29 -6.68
N VAL A 60 6.72 5.48 -5.74
CA VAL A 60 5.32 5.11 -5.63
C VAL A 60 4.87 5.25 -4.19
N ALA A 61 3.80 6.01 -3.96
CA ALA A 61 3.10 6.05 -2.69
C ALA A 61 2.13 4.87 -2.59
N ILE A 62 2.10 4.22 -1.43
CA ILE A 62 1.37 2.96 -1.25
C ILE A 62 0.55 3.00 0.04
N ILE A 63 -0.60 2.33 0.03
CA ILE A 63 -1.34 1.94 1.23
C ILE A 63 -1.15 0.44 1.42
N VAL A 64 -0.72 0.05 2.63
CA VAL A 64 -0.47 -1.33 3.04
C VAL A 64 -1.31 -1.72 4.24
N ASP A 65 -1.41 -3.02 4.52
CA ASP A 65 -1.83 -3.52 5.82
C ASP A 65 -0.70 -3.53 6.86
N LYS A 66 -1.00 -3.90 8.10
CA LYS A 66 0.00 -3.95 9.19
C LYS A 66 1.19 -4.89 8.93
N ASP A 67 1.02 -5.87 8.05
CA ASP A 67 2.05 -6.86 7.73
C ASP A 67 2.83 -6.43 6.46
N GLY A 68 2.56 -5.23 5.93
CA GLY A 68 3.26 -4.68 4.77
C GLY A 68 2.73 -5.15 3.42
N PHE A 69 1.58 -5.83 3.36
CA PHE A 69 0.99 -6.25 2.08
C PHE A 69 0.22 -5.08 1.45
N THR A 70 0.51 -4.80 0.18
CA THR A 70 -0.10 -3.65 -0.51
C THR A 70 -1.58 -3.82 -0.76
N LYS A 71 -2.34 -2.75 -0.58
CA LYS A 71 -3.78 -2.67 -0.90
C LYS A 71 -4.05 -1.75 -2.09
N ALA A 72 -3.33 -0.63 -2.16
CA ALA A 72 -3.40 0.31 -3.27
C ALA A 72 -2.08 1.06 -3.47
N GLN A 73 -1.86 1.53 -4.70
CA GLN A 73 -0.69 2.33 -5.06
C GLN A 73 -1.03 3.53 -5.96
N SER A 74 -0.21 4.57 -5.93
CA SER A 74 -0.23 5.67 -6.89
C SER A 74 0.33 5.23 -8.25
N LYS A 75 0.42 6.17 -9.20
CA LYS A 75 1.31 5.99 -10.35
C LYS A 75 2.77 6.06 -9.88
N THR A 76 3.67 5.55 -10.71
CA THR A 76 5.09 5.91 -10.62
C THR A 76 5.24 7.39 -10.94
N VAL A 77 5.78 8.13 -9.99
CA VAL A 77 5.94 9.59 -10.06
C VAL A 77 7.34 9.97 -9.59
N LYS A 78 7.69 11.26 -9.62
CA LYS A 78 8.95 11.72 -9.03
C LYS A 78 8.88 11.62 -7.50
N GLU A 79 10.03 11.50 -6.86
CA GLU A 79 10.16 11.44 -5.39
C GLU A 79 9.35 12.53 -4.67
N GLU A 80 9.50 13.79 -5.08
CA GLU A 80 8.77 14.93 -4.50
C GLU A 80 7.24 14.76 -4.55
N GLU A 81 6.73 14.20 -5.65
CA GLU A 81 5.30 13.95 -5.84
C GLU A 81 4.83 12.75 -5.02
N ALA A 82 5.61 11.67 -4.95
CA ALA A 82 5.31 10.52 -4.10
C ALA A 82 5.24 10.95 -2.62
N ILE A 83 6.13 11.86 -2.20
CA ILE A 83 6.13 12.39 -0.84
C ILE A 83 4.98 13.34 -0.58
N SER A 84 4.58 14.14 -1.57
CA SER A 84 3.36 14.94 -1.47
C SER A 84 2.13 14.06 -1.27
N ILE A 85 2.00 12.96 -2.02
CA ILE A 85 0.91 11.99 -1.86
C ILE A 85 0.96 11.33 -0.49
N PHE A 86 2.14 10.87 -0.05
CA PHE A 86 2.34 10.28 1.28
C PHE A 86 1.93 11.22 2.41
N LYS A 87 2.30 12.50 2.34
CA LYS A 87 1.88 13.52 3.32
C LYS A 87 0.37 13.71 3.35
N LYS A 88 -0.29 13.80 2.18
CA LYS A 88 -1.76 13.89 2.10
C LYS A 88 -2.46 12.66 2.70
N LEU A 89 -1.92 11.46 2.46
CA LEU A 89 -2.44 10.22 3.07
C LEU A 89 -2.30 10.25 4.60
N ARG A 90 -1.19 10.78 5.11
CA ARG A 90 -1.02 10.99 6.56
C ARG A 90 -1.99 12.02 7.13
N GLU A 91 -2.17 13.15 6.45
CA GLU A 91 -3.10 14.20 6.85
C GLU A 91 -4.57 13.72 6.85
N SER A 92 -4.92 12.76 6.00
CA SER A 92 -6.23 12.12 6.01
C SER A 92 -6.42 11.06 7.12
N GLY A 93 -5.41 10.88 7.98
CA GLY A 93 -5.46 10.00 9.14
C GLY A 93 -4.93 8.58 8.89
N ILE A 94 -4.24 8.33 7.77
CA ILE A 94 -3.57 7.04 7.53
C ILE A 94 -2.16 7.11 8.13
N PRO A 95 -1.85 6.37 9.20
CA PRO A 95 -0.54 6.41 9.82
C PRO A 95 0.58 5.93 8.89
N GLU A 96 1.80 6.35 9.17
CA GLU A 96 2.98 5.86 8.48
C GLU A 96 3.27 4.40 8.81
N TYR A 97 3.65 3.62 7.81
CA TYR A 97 4.09 2.25 7.99
C TYR A 97 5.50 2.21 8.60
N SER A 98 5.64 1.55 9.75
CA SER A 98 6.91 1.46 10.48
C SER A 98 7.84 0.36 9.98
N GLY A 99 7.36 -0.56 9.12
CA GLY A 99 8.19 -1.61 8.54
C GLY A 99 9.14 -1.07 7.49
N LYS A 100 10.25 -1.78 7.28
CA LYS A 100 11.32 -1.39 6.34
C LYS A 100 11.09 -1.86 4.92
N GLU A 101 10.16 -2.79 4.74
CA GLU A 101 9.90 -3.48 3.49
C GLU A 101 8.40 -3.68 3.34
N ILE A 102 7.94 -3.70 2.10
CA ILE A 102 6.55 -4.02 1.77
C ILE A 102 6.51 -5.14 0.74
N GLN A 103 5.43 -5.91 0.76
CA GLN A 103 5.16 -6.96 -0.19
C GLN A 103 4.19 -6.47 -1.26
N ILE A 104 4.69 -6.33 -2.48
CA ILE A 104 3.91 -5.95 -3.66
C ILE A 104 3.97 -7.07 -4.71
N TRP A 105 2.84 -7.71 -4.98
CA TRP A 105 2.81 -8.90 -5.84
C TRP A 105 3.79 -9.98 -5.35
N SER A 106 4.68 -10.45 -6.23
CA SER A 106 5.76 -11.39 -5.92
C SER A 106 7.06 -10.71 -5.44
N GLU A 107 7.07 -9.40 -5.29
CA GLU A 107 8.26 -8.61 -4.95
C GLU A 107 8.21 -8.06 -3.53
N THR A 108 9.39 -7.97 -2.92
CA THR A 108 9.60 -7.25 -1.66
C THR A 108 10.41 -6.00 -1.98
N ARG A 109 9.93 -4.83 -1.55
CA ARG A 109 10.58 -3.56 -1.84
C ARG A 109 10.84 -2.75 -0.58
N PRO A 110 12.01 -2.12 -0.44
CA PRO A 110 12.33 -1.33 0.73
C PRO A 110 11.52 -0.03 0.73
N THR A 111 11.06 0.34 1.91
CA THR A 111 10.45 1.64 2.16
C THR A 111 11.51 2.74 2.14
N VAL A 112 11.20 3.87 1.53
CA VAL A 112 12.16 4.99 1.38
C VAL A 112 11.73 6.27 2.10
N GLN A 113 10.52 6.32 2.69
CA GLN A 113 10.06 7.50 3.44
C GLN A 113 11.00 7.88 4.61
N ASN A 114 11.72 6.92 5.19
CA ASN A 114 12.70 7.16 6.25
C ASN A 114 13.97 7.88 5.79
N LYS A 115 14.31 7.85 4.49
CA LYS A 115 15.44 8.61 3.94
C LYS A 115 15.12 10.10 3.79
N ILE A 116 13.86 10.46 4.01
CA ILE A 116 13.30 11.78 3.67
C ILE A 116 13.07 12.59 4.97
N SER A 117 13.60 12.06 6.09
CA SER A 117 13.70 12.71 7.39
C SER A 117 15.15 13.11 7.68
N GLU A 118 15.76 13.88 6.79
CA GLU A 118 16.94 14.74 7.05
C GLU A 118 16.79 16.07 6.31
#